data_AF-A0A2X4WD34-F1
#
_entry.id   AF-A0A2X4WD34-F1
#
_cell.length_a   1.000
_cell.length_b   1.000
_cell.length_c   1.000
_cell.angle_alpha   90.00
_cell.angle_beta   90.00
_cell.angle_gamma   90.00
#
_symmetry.space_group_name_H-M   'P 1'
#
loop_
_entity.id
_entity.type
_entity.pdbx_description
1 polymer ?
#
loop_
_entity_poly.entity_id
_entity_poly.type
_entity_poly.pdbx_seq_one_letter_code
_entity_poly.pdbx_strand_id
1 'polypeptide(L)'
;MRLELYNGELTNRIRKTTNIKNEIASLIEKSTYYLVNQLKPSGQFEYGYFSAFAKRIVTYNIVRHASSLYSMAEGYELVKDEKILDAIERGIEYLIGEAIVYKNEGNQKLHMLWMMQITMK
;
A
#
# COMPACT_ATOMS: atom_id res chain seq x y z
N MET A 1 9.89 2.40 24.16
CA MET A 1 11.17 1.96 23.58
C MET A 1 12.06 3.19 23.41
N ARG A 2 13.21 3.27 24.09
CA ARG A 2 14.14 4.40 23.99
C ARG A 2 15.15 4.11 22.88
N LEU A 3 15.17 4.93 21.84
CA LEU A 3 16.11 4.77 20.73
C LEU A 3 17.46 5.38 21.10
N GLU A 4 18.54 4.66 20.82
CA GLU A 4 19.88 5.22 20.92
C GLU A 4 20.20 6.05 19.68
N LEU A 5 20.74 7.25 19.91
CA LEU A 5 21.08 8.19 18.85
C LEU A 5 22.57 8.51 18.90
N TYR A 6 23.17 8.74 17.74
CA TYR A 6 24.51 9.31 17.64
C TYR A 6 24.50 10.76 18.18
N ASN A 7 25.63 11.16 18.77
CA ASN A 7 25.89 12.52 19.19
C ASN A 7 27.28 12.89 18.65
N GLY A 8 27.32 13.57 17.51
CA GLY A 8 28.53 13.91 16.78
C GLY A 8 28.24 15.00 15.74
N GLU A 9 29.26 15.67 15.24
CA GLU A 9 29.11 16.90 14.43
C GLU A 9 28.24 16.70 13.16
N LEU A 10 28.48 15.62 12.41
CA LEU A 10 27.75 15.30 11.17
C LEU A 10 26.70 14.19 11.33
N THR A 11 26.64 13.54 12.49
CA THR A 11 25.78 12.37 12.74
C THR A 11 24.81 12.57 13.88
N ASN A 12 24.70 13.80 14.41
CA ASN A 12 23.84 14.09 15.55
C ASN A 12 22.40 13.62 15.29
N ARG A 13 21.81 12.96 16.28
CA ARG A 13 20.42 12.47 16.26
C ARG A 13 20.12 11.37 15.24
N ILE A 14 21.09 10.85 14.48
CA ILE A 14 20.89 9.66 13.65
C ILE A 14 20.67 8.46 14.57
N ARG A 15 19.67 7.62 14.25
CA ARG A 15 19.39 6.39 15.00
C ARG A 15 20.58 5.42 14.86
N LYS A 16 21.06 4.91 15.99
CA LYS A 16 22.01 3.81 16.02
C LYS A 16 21.27 2.49 15.75
N THR A 17 21.83 1.67 14.87
CA THR A 17 21.35 0.33 14.56
C THR A 17 22.52 -0.64 14.60
N THR A 18 22.39 -1.69 15.40
CA THR A 18 23.41 -2.73 15.56
C THR A 18 23.21 -3.90 14.60
N ASN A 19 21.97 -4.18 14.20
CA ASN A 19 21.64 -5.25 13.27
C ASN A 19 20.69 -4.76 12.16
N ILE A 20 21.27 -4.33 11.04
CA ILE A 20 20.51 -3.79 9.91
C ILE A 20 19.56 -4.80 9.28
N LYS A 21 19.92 -6.09 9.25
CA LYS A 21 19.10 -7.14 8.64
C LYS A 21 17.78 -7.32 9.40
N ASN A 22 17.86 -7.42 10.72
CA ASN A 22 16.68 -7.56 11.57
C ASN A 22 15.81 -6.29 11.55
N GLU A 23 16.42 -5.11 11.50
CA GLU A 23 15.69 -3.85 11.38
C GLU A 23 14.94 -3.75 10.05
N ILE A 24 15.55 -4.15 8.94
CA ILE A 24 14.91 -4.19 7.62
C ILE A 24 13.75 -5.19 7.63
N ALA A 25 13.95 -6.40 8.15
CA ALA A 25 12.88 -7.40 8.23
C ALA A 25 11.70 -6.90 9.07
N SER A 26 11.97 -6.29 10.23
CA SER A 26 10.93 -5.69 11.08
C SER A 26 10.25 -4.49 10.41
N LEU A 27 10.99 -3.70 9.63
CA LEU A 27 10.42 -2.58 8.87
C LEU A 27 9.49 -3.07 7.77
N ILE A 28 9.88 -4.11 7.02
CA ILE A 28 9.05 -4.73 5.98
C ILE A 28 7.78 -5.27 6.64
N GLU A 29 7.90 -6.10 7.68
CA GLU A 29 6.76 -6.68 8.40
C GLU A 29 5.77 -5.60 8.87
N LYS A 30 6.26 -4.59 9.60
CA LYS A 30 5.41 -3.50 10.11
C LYS A 30 4.77 -2.69 9.00
N SER A 31 5.50 -2.44 7.91
CA SER A 31 4.98 -1.69 6.76
C SER A 31 3.90 -2.49 6.03
N THR A 32 4.07 -3.81 5.89
CA THR A 32 3.07 -4.69 5.30
C THR A 32 1.81 -4.74 6.14
N TYR A 33 1.91 -4.95 7.47
CA TYR A 33 0.75 -4.89 8.35
C TYR A 33 0.10 -3.51 8.39
N TYR A 34 0.88 -2.44 8.28
CA TYR A 34 0.32 -1.10 8.14
C TYR A 34 -0.58 -1.01 6.90
N LEU A 35 -0.13 -1.50 5.74
CA LEU A 35 -0.95 -1.53 4.53
C LEU A 35 -2.20 -2.41 4.68
N VAL A 36 -2.07 -3.61 5.28
CA VAL A 36 -3.22 -4.47 5.61
C VAL A 36 -4.26 -3.72 6.43
N ASN A 37 -3.82 -2.97 7.45
CA ASN A 37 -4.71 -2.19 8.31
C ASN A 37 -5.30 -0.95 7.63
N GLN A 38 -4.70 -0.43 6.56
CA GLN A 38 -5.29 0.62 5.74
C GLN A 38 -6.35 0.08 4.76
N LEU A 39 -6.37 -1.23 4.51
CA LEU A 39 -7.33 -1.85 3.60
C LEU A 39 -8.66 -2.09 4.32
N LYS A 40 -9.74 -1.55 3.75
CA LYS A 40 -11.10 -1.74 4.26
C LYS A 40 -11.61 -3.15 3.95
N PRO A 41 -12.66 -3.62 4.63
CA PRO A 41 -13.35 -4.86 4.27
C PRO A 41 -13.81 -4.90 2.80
N SER A 42 -14.08 -3.74 2.19
CA SER A 42 -14.45 -3.61 0.78
C SER A 42 -13.29 -3.80 -0.21
N GLY A 43 -12.05 -3.99 0.25
CA GLY A 43 -10.86 -4.02 -0.61
C GLY A 43 -10.36 -2.63 -1.03
N GLN A 44 -11.00 -1.54 -0.60
CA GLN A 44 -10.52 -0.17 -0.86
C GLN A 44 -9.52 0.27 0.23
N PHE A 45 -8.44 0.97 -0.14
CA PHE A 45 -7.56 1.59 0.86
C PHE A 45 -8.14 2.90 1.43
N GLU A 46 -7.88 3.14 2.72
CA GLU A 46 -8.02 4.45 3.35
C GLU A 46 -6.75 5.28 3.17
N TYR A 47 -6.85 6.44 2.52
CA TYR A 47 -5.68 7.30 2.26
C TYR A 47 -5.36 8.29 3.38
N GLY A 48 -6.21 8.35 4.41
CA GLY A 48 -6.03 9.19 5.60
C GLY A 48 -6.75 10.54 5.50
N TYR A 49 -6.17 11.55 6.16
CA TYR A 49 -6.77 12.86 6.39
C TYR A 49 -5.83 14.00 6.03
N PHE A 50 -6.38 15.12 5.58
CA PHE A 50 -5.67 16.40 5.53
C PHE A 50 -5.55 16.96 6.95
N SER A 51 -4.35 16.90 7.53
CA SER A 51 -4.09 17.27 8.93
C SER A 51 -4.53 18.69 9.29
N ALA A 52 -4.36 19.66 8.38
CA ALA A 52 -4.73 21.06 8.60
C ALA A 52 -6.25 21.27 8.76
N PHE A 53 -7.06 20.35 8.24
CA PHE A 53 -8.52 20.51 8.18
C PHE A 53 -9.28 19.41 8.90
N ALA A 54 -8.58 18.40 9.44
CA ALA A 54 -9.17 17.16 9.96
C ALA A 54 -10.16 16.51 8.97
N LYS A 55 -9.95 16.68 7.66
CA LYS A 55 -10.84 16.17 6.60
C LYS A 55 -10.29 14.91 5.97
N ARG A 56 -11.13 13.90 5.79
CA ARG A 56 -10.77 12.66 5.10
C ARG A 56 -10.44 12.94 3.63
N ILE A 57 -9.41 12.27 3.09
CA ILE A 57 -9.10 12.30 1.66
C ILE A 57 -10.15 11.42 0.95
N VAL A 58 -10.97 12.04 0.10
CA VAL A 58 -12.06 11.36 -0.62
C VAL A 58 -11.66 10.88 -2.01
N THR A 59 -10.61 11.46 -2.59
CA THR A 59 -10.13 11.07 -3.92
C THR A 59 -9.44 9.72 -3.86
N TYR A 60 -9.68 8.90 -4.89
CA TYR A 60 -9.09 7.59 -5.01
C TYR A 60 -8.20 7.50 -6.25
N ASN A 61 -7.05 6.84 -6.09
CA ASN A 61 -6.06 6.68 -7.16
C ASN A 61 -5.78 5.18 -7.31
N ILE A 62 -6.15 4.64 -8.47
CA ILE A 62 -6.08 3.20 -8.75
C ILE A 62 -4.64 2.70 -8.94
N VAL A 63 -3.74 3.55 -9.43
CA VAL A 63 -2.31 3.22 -9.56
C VAL A 63 -1.69 3.06 -8.17
N ARG A 64 -2.01 3.97 -7.24
CA ARG A 64 -1.56 3.86 -5.84
C ARG A 64 -2.07 2.57 -5.20
N HIS A 65 -3.32 2.19 -5.45
CA HIS A 65 -3.88 0.94 -4.96
C HIS A 65 -3.09 -0.26 -5.49
N ALA A 66 -2.85 -0.35 -6.79
CA ALA A 66 -2.08 -1.43 -7.40
C ALA A 66 -0.64 -1.52 -6.85
N SER A 67 0.06 -0.38 -6.70
CA SER A 67 1.41 -0.34 -6.13
C SER A 67 1.45 -0.80 -4.66
N SER A 68 0.42 -0.45 -3.88
CA SER A 68 0.31 -0.92 -2.50
C SER A 68 0.06 -2.43 -2.42
N LEU A 69 -0.79 -2.99 -3.30
CA LEU A 69 -0.97 -4.44 -3.37
C LEU A 69 0.31 -5.18 -3.77
N TYR A 70 1.06 -4.65 -4.74
CA TYR A 70 2.35 -5.21 -5.11
C TYR A 70 3.32 -5.22 -3.92
N SER A 71 3.39 -4.11 -3.17
CA SER A 71 4.22 -4.03 -1.96
C SER A 71 3.77 -5.01 -0.86
N MET A 72 2.46 -5.26 -0.73
CA MET A 72 1.93 -6.27 0.18
C MET A 72 2.32 -7.69 -0.25
N ALA A 73 2.29 -7.99 -1.55
CA ALA A 73 2.68 -9.28 -2.08
C ALA A 73 4.16 -9.59 -1.81
N GLU A 74 5.06 -8.63 -2.06
CA GLU A 74 6.49 -8.75 -1.71
C GLU A 74 6.68 -8.93 -0.20
N GLY A 75 5.92 -8.19 0.61
CA GLY A 75 5.92 -8.35 2.07
C GLY A 75 5.44 -9.73 2.53
N TYR A 76 4.42 -10.29 1.87
CA TYR A 76 3.92 -11.63 2.15
C TYR A 76 4.97 -12.71 1.88
N GLU A 77 5.82 -12.54 0.86
CA GLU A 77 6.90 -13.50 0.61
C GLU A 77 7.87 -13.65 1.79
N LEU A 78 8.05 -12.59 2.58
CA LEU A 78 8.89 -12.61 3.77
C LEU A 78 8.11 -13.06 5.02
N VAL A 79 6.91 -12.51 5.24
CA VAL A 79 6.15 -12.68 6.49
C VAL A 79 5.38 -13.99 6.53
N LYS A 80 4.85 -14.45 5.39
CA LYS A 80 4.07 -15.69 5.23
C LYS A 80 2.86 -15.80 6.18
N ASP A 81 2.19 -14.69 6.48
CA ASP A 81 0.92 -14.67 7.23
C ASP A 81 -0.27 -14.64 6.24
N GLU A 82 -1.18 -15.61 6.37
CA GLU A 82 -2.42 -15.74 5.61
C GLU A 82 -3.29 -14.48 5.66
N LYS A 83 -3.26 -13.72 6.76
CA LYS A 83 -4.02 -12.45 6.85
C LYS A 83 -3.61 -11.43 5.80
N ILE A 84 -2.34 -11.45 5.39
CA ILE A 84 -1.81 -10.57 4.34
C ILE A 84 -2.35 -11.06 3.00
N LEU A 85 -2.34 -12.38 2.76
CA LEU A 85 -2.87 -12.97 1.53
C LEU A 85 -4.36 -12.67 1.37
N ASP A 86 -5.17 -12.91 2.42
CA ASP A 86 -6.60 -12.58 2.43
C ASP A 86 -6.85 -11.10 2.09
N ALA A 87 -6.00 -10.20 2.60
CA ALA A 87 -6.09 -8.78 2.31
C ALA A 87 -5.70 -8.45 0.86
N ILE A 88 -4.65 -9.07 0.33
CA ILE A 88 -4.27 -8.92 -1.07
C ILE A 88 -5.41 -9.36 -1.99
N GLU A 89 -6.03 -10.51 -1.72
CA GLU A 89 -7.14 -11.05 -2.53
C GLU A 89 -8.32 -10.07 -2.58
N ARG A 90 -8.80 -9.58 -1.42
CA ARG A 90 -9.85 -8.56 -1.38
C ARG A 90 -9.48 -7.28 -2.14
N GLY A 91 -8.22 -6.87 -2.03
CA GLY A 91 -7.72 -5.72 -2.78
C GLY A 91 -7.75 -5.95 -4.29
N ILE A 92 -7.33 -7.13 -4.75
CA ILE A 92 -7.37 -7.51 -6.16
C ILE A 92 -8.82 -7.54 -6.68
N GLU A 93 -9.76 -8.09 -5.91
CA GLU A 93 -11.19 -8.08 -6.26
C GLU A 93 -11.70 -6.65 -6.48
N TYR A 94 -11.35 -5.73 -5.57
CA TYR A 94 -11.67 -4.31 -5.72
C TYR A 94 -11.01 -3.69 -6.96
N LEU A 95 -9.72 -3.97 -7.19
CA LEU A 95 -8.98 -3.47 -8.37
C LEU A 95 -9.64 -3.93 -9.67
N ILE A 96 -10.01 -5.20 -9.77
CA ILE A 96 -10.68 -5.76 -10.96
C ILE A 96 -12.02 -5.09 -11.18
N GLY A 97 -12.82 -4.91 -10.13
CA GLY A 97 -14.15 -4.31 -10.21
C GLY A 97 -14.13 -2.85 -10.66
N GLU A 98 -13.13 -2.08 -10.23
CA GLU A 98 -13.07 -0.62 -10.47
C GLU A 98 -12.17 -0.22 -11.65
N ALA A 99 -11.10 -0.96 -11.92
CA ALA A 99 -10.08 -0.55 -12.90
C ALA A 99 -10.25 -1.17 -14.29
N ILE A 100 -10.99 -2.27 -14.41
CA ILE A 100 -11.15 -3.00 -15.67
C ILE A 100 -12.50 -2.65 -16.27
N VAL A 101 -12.47 -1.82 -17.31
CA VAL A 101 -13.66 -1.52 -18.12
C VAL A 101 -13.74 -2.51 -19.27
N TYR A 102 -14.79 -3.32 -19.31
CA TYR A 102 -15.05 -4.22 -20.43
C TYR A 102 -15.66 -3.44 -21.59
N LYS A 103 -14.94 -3.32 -22.71
CA LYS A 103 -15.53 -2.86 -23.97
C LYS A 103 -16.17 -4.07 -24.68
N ASN A 104 -17.50 -4.13 -24.73
CA ASN A 104 -18.19 -5.10 -25.58
C ASN A 104 -18.15 -4.59 -27.03
N GLU A 105 -17.14 -5.00 -27.78
CA GLU A 105 -17.21 -5.08 -29.24
C GLU A 105 -17.40 -6.55 -29.61
N GLY A 106 -18.31 -6.83 -30.54
CA GLY A 106 -18.87 -8.16 -30.84
C GLY A 106 -17.97 -9.37 -30.50
N ASN A 107 -18.45 -10.20 -29.57
CA ASN A 107 -17.93 -11.53 -29.23
C ASN A 107 -16.43 -11.66 -28.87
N GLN A 108 -15.72 -10.58 -28.52
CA GLN A 108 -14.35 -10.67 -27.99
C GLN A 108 -14.15 -9.78 -26.76
N LYS A 109 -13.80 -10.39 -25.61
CA LYS A 109 -13.40 -9.65 -24.40
C LYS A 109 -11.94 -9.23 -24.54
N LEU A 110 -11.70 -7.96 -24.79
CA LEU A 110 -10.36 -7.35 -24.72
C LEU A 110 -10.16 -6.72 -23.32
N HIS A 111 -9.07 -7.08 -22.65
CA HIS A 111 -8.67 -6.49 -21.38
C HIS A 111 -7.91 -5.17 -21.63
N MET A 112 -8.49 -4.03 -21.23
CA MET A 112 -7.78 -2.74 -21.23
C MET A 112 -7.64 -2.22 -19.80
N LEU A 113 -6.40 -2.02 -19.35
CA LEU A 113 -6.08 -1.22 -18.16
C LEU A 113 -6.21 0.27 -18.52
N TRP A 114 -7.22 0.93 -17.95
CA TRP A 114 -7.37 2.39 -18.07
C TRP A 114 -6.31 3.10 -17.22
N MET A 115 -5.13 3.38 -17.79
CA MET A 115 -4.08 4.20 -17.15
C MET A 115 -4.11 5.70 -17.51
N MET A 116 -5.16 6.18 -18.18
CA MET A 116 -5.22 7.59 -18.63
C MET A 116 -6.61 8.18 -18.51
N GLN A 117 -6.99 8.63 -17.31
CA GLN A 117 -7.76 9.86 -17.05
C GLN A 117 -7.85 10.09 -15.54
N ILE A 118 -6.75 10.56 -14.95
CA ILE A 118 -6.88 11.48 -13.82
C ILE A 118 -7.02 12.86 -14.45
N THR A 119 -8.24 13.22 -14.85
CA THR A 119 -8.59 14.61 -15.11
C THR A 119 -9.59 15.04 -14.05
N MET A 120 -9.15 16.06 -13.30
CA MET A 120 -9.94 16.91 -12.42
C MET A 120 -11.44 16.94 -12.77
N LYS A 121 -12.25 16.54 -11.80
CA LYS A 121 -13.55 17.17 -11.55
C LYS A 121 -13.61 17.52 -10.08
#